data_AF-A0A1D2SCC9-F1
#
_entry.id   AF-A0A1D2SCC9-F1
#
_cell.length_a   1.000
_cell.length_b   1.000
_cell.length_c   1.000
_cell.angle_alpha   90.00
_cell.angle_beta   90.00
_cell.angle_gamma   90.00
#
_symmetry.space_group_name_H-M   'P 1'
#
loop_
_entity.id
_entity.type
_entity.pdbx_description
1 polymer ?
#
loop_
_entity_poly.entity_id
_entity_poly.type
_entity_poly.pdbx_seq_one_letter_code
_entity_poly.pdbx_strand_id
1 'polypeptide(L)'
;MKLIDRLEDLLAGRGSKDVRERLQFHIDISEKIIALGLFSVLAGQKLELEKYFGRVELSSVTRLIDTSIVSGLQLFVAEKGLVALLALFTTIWYFLYARAVRNEMDIIVDTFSRFNPPHDWENIVGKNVIPLLSMGITVTFLALAWFIDNVKIYCLIVLVLNVLDIRGNNVLRQNLVRHFADQRFVPLDSDLHKSFIMRRRAAAEDYWINKPQLERIGIFMIATASAFLVSVSDAAFGVGVWPGFAYLLLAASIMANEAVMYMWRRQRNAVLERIDDDEVRANRERTGERQGGHSQIAPTD
;
A
#
# COMPACT_ATOMS: atom_id res chain seq x y z
N MET A 1 -25.11 -25.43 3.34
CA MET A 1 -23.79 -25.97 3.74
C MET A 1 -22.80 -25.95 2.58
N LYS A 2 -22.89 -26.80 1.55
CA LYS A 2 -21.87 -26.88 0.47
C LYS A 2 -21.46 -25.59 -0.25
N LEU A 3 -22.31 -24.56 -0.32
CA LEU A 3 -21.97 -23.27 -0.94
C LEU A 3 -21.17 -22.35 0.01
N ILE A 4 -21.49 -22.38 1.30
CA ILE A 4 -20.79 -21.62 2.35
C ILE A 4 -19.41 -22.25 2.57
N ASP A 5 -19.32 -23.57 2.65
CA ASP A 5 -18.04 -24.28 2.78
C ASP A 5 -17.13 -24.01 1.55
N ARG A 6 -17.71 -23.97 0.34
CA ARG A 6 -16.98 -23.59 -0.88
C ARG A 6 -16.57 -22.12 -0.91
N LEU A 7 -17.40 -21.22 -0.37
CA LEU A 7 -17.07 -19.80 -0.23
C LEU A 7 -15.99 -19.59 0.83
N GLU A 8 -16.01 -20.33 1.94
CA GLU A 8 -14.95 -20.32 2.95
C GLU A 8 -13.65 -20.89 2.38
N ASP A 9 -13.70 -22.00 1.64
CA ASP A 9 -12.51 -22.58 1.01
C ASP A 9 -11.92 -21.67 -0.08
N LEU A 10 -12.78 -20.97 -0.86
CA LEU A 10 -12.38 -19.93 -1.81
C LEU A 10 -11.79 -18.72 -1.09
N LEU A 11 -12.48 -18.17 -0.10
CA LEU A 11 -12.05 -16.99 0.67
C LEU A 11 -10.81 -17.25 1.52
N ALA A 12 -10.53 -18.51 1.88
CA ALA A 12 -9.32 -18.93 2.58
C ALA A 12 -8.15 -19.30 1.65
N GLY A 13 -8.32 -19.21 0.33
CA GLY A 13 -7.26 -19.49 -0.64
C GLY A 13 -6.75 -20.94 -0.59
N ARG A 14 -7.58 -21.91 -0.14
CA ARG A 14 -7.13 -23.28 0.17
C ARG A 14 -6.71 -24.12 -1.05
N GLY A 15 -6.79 -23.59 -2.26
CA GLY A 15 -6.44 -24.28 -3.51
C GLY A 15 -4.94 -24.48 -3.75
N SER A 16 -4.07 -23.66 -3.15
CA SER A 16 -2.60 -23.79 -3.26
C SER A 16 -1.94 -24.04 -1.92
N LYS A 17 -0.84 -24.79 -1.90
CA LYS A 17 0.06 -24.89 -0.73
C LYS A 17 1.10 -23.80 -0.72
N ASP A 18 1.37 -23.19 -1.88
CA ASP A 18 2.42 -22.20 -2.05
C ASP A 18 2.04 -20.87 -1.41
N VAL A 19 2.97 -20.29 -0.65
CA VAL A 19 2.76 -19.06 0.12
C VAL A 19 2.52 -17.87 -0.81
N ARG A 20 3.23 -17.81 -1.94
CA ARG A 20 3.09 -16.70 -2.90
C ARG A 20 1.71 -16.70 -3.53
N GLU A 21 1.25 -17.84 -4.02
CA GLU A 21 -0.05 -17.96 -4.69
C GLU A 21 -1.21 -17.56 -3.76
N ARG A 22 -1.16 -17.97 -2.48
CA ARG A 22 -2.17 -17.57 -1.49
C ARG A 22 -2.16 -16.08 -1.19
N LEU A 23 -0.99 -15.48 -0.98
CA LEU A 23 -0.88 -14.04 -0.72
C LEU A 23 -1.35 -13.23 -1.92
N GLN A 24 -1.00 -13.65 -3.13
CA GLN A 24 -1.39 -12.99 -4.37
C GLN A 24 -2.90 -13.06 -4.59
N PHE A 25 -3.53 -14.20 -4.31
CA PHE A 25 -4.99 -14.34 -4.37
C PHE A 25 -5.74 -13.33 -3.50
N HIS A 26 -5.28 -13.12 -2.25
CA HIS A 26 -5.89 -12.13 -1.35
C HIS A 26 -5.71 -10.69 -1.83
N ILE A 27 -4.53 -10.36 -2.35
CA ILE A 27 -4.25 -9.04 -2.95
C ILE A 27 -5.14 -8.81 -4.17
N ASP A 28 -5.25 -9.78 -5.07
CA ASP A 28 -6.04 -9.68 -6.29
C ASP A 28 -7.54 -9.50 -5.99
N ILE A 29 -8.07 -10.14 -4.93
CA ILE A 29 -9.46 -9.93 -4.52
C ILE A 29 -9.67 -8.51 -4.01
N SER A 30 -8.80 -8.06 -3.10
CA SER A 30 -8.83 -6.70 -2.58
C SER A 30 -8.75 -5.67 -3.71
N GLU A 31 -7.82 -5.86 -4.65
CA GLU A 31 -7.69 -4.99 -5.83
C GLU A 31 -8.93 -5.03 -6.72
N LYS A 32 -9.49 -6.21 -7.03
CA LYS A 32 -10.68 -6.32 -7.89
C LYS A 32 -11.91 -5.65 -7.28
N ILE A 33 -12.17 -5.84 -5.99
CA ILE A 33 -13.30 -5.21 -5.29
C ILE A 33 -13.20 -3.68 -5.40
N ILE A 34 -11.99 -3.15 -5.38
CA ILE A 34 -11.78 -1.71 -5.35
C ILE A 34 -11.60 -1.11 -6.78
N ALA A 35 -10.99 -1.86 -7.70
CA ALA A 35 -10.82 -1.54 -9.12
C ALA A 35 -12.15 -1.51 -9.89
N LEU A 36 -13.20 -2.15 -9.36
CA LEU A 36 -14.58 -1.97 -9.83
C LEU A 36 -15.10 -0.52 -9.67
N GLY A 37 -14.27 0.41 -9.19
CA GLY A 37 -14.62 1.82 -9.04
C GLY A 37 -15.55 2.07 -7.87
N LEU A 38 -15.78 1.06 -7.01
CA LEU A 38 -16.70 1.14 -5.89
C LEU A 38 -16.33 2.31 -4.96
N PHE A 39 -15.04 2.54 -4.72
CA PHE A 39 -14.56 3.69 -3.97
C PHE A 39 -14.97 5.02 -4.61
N SER A 40 -14.71 5.19 -5.92
CA SER A 40 -15.04 6.41 -6.67
C SER A 40 -16.56 6.64 -6.75
N VAL A 41 -17.35 5.57 -6.87
CA VAL A 41 -18.81 5.64 -6.86
C VAL A 41 -19.33 6.08 -5.50
N LEU A 42 -18.84 5.48 -4.40
CA LEU A 42 -19.29 5.83 -3.04
C LEU A 42 -18.87 7.26 -2.67
N ALA A 43 -17.62 7.65 -2.95
CA ALA A 43 -17.14 9.01 -2.72
C ALA A 43 -17.90 10.02 -3.59
N GLY A 44 -18.16 9.69 -4.86
CA GLY A 44 -18.90 10.56 -5.78
C GLY A 44 -20.35 10.78 -5.38
N GLN A 45 -21.03 9.74 -4.88
CA GLN A 45 -22.37 9.84 -4.31
C GLN A 45 -22.39 10.75 -3.07
N LYS A 46 -21.42 10.60 -2.17
CA LYS A 46 -21.33 11.38 -0.92
C LYS A 46 -20.99 12.85 -1.16
N LEU A 47 -20.16 13.12 -2.15
CA LEU A 47 -19.82 14.48 -2.56
C LEU A 47 -20.91 15.12 -3.43
N GLU A 48 -21.96 14.38 -3.80
CA GLU A 48 -23.01 14.83 -4.73
C GLU A 48 -22.41 15.38 -6.04
N LEU A 49 -21.38 14.73 -6.58
CA LEU A 49 -20.61 15.28 -7.72
C LEU A 49 -21.49 15.58 -8.94
N GLU A 50 -22.58 14.83 -9.16
CA GLU A 50 -23.55 15.10 -10.23
C GLU A 50 -24.16 16.52 -10.14
N LYS A 51 -24.31 17.08 -8.92
CA LYS A 51 -24.84 18.43 -8.70
C LYS A 51 -23.88 19.53 -9.18
N TYR A 52 -22.58 19.25 -9.18
CA TYR A 52 -21.52 20.23 -9.45
C TYR A 52 -20.89 20.05 -10.83
N PHE A 53 -20.86 18.82 -11.35
CA PHE A 53 -20.21 18.45 -12.61
C PHE A 53 -21.19 17.89 -13.66
N GLY A 54 -22.47 17.68 -13.31
CA GLY A 54 -23.44 17.00 -14.18
C GLY A 54 -23.16 15.50 -14.33
N ARG A 55 -24.00 14.79 -15.10
CA ARG A 55 -23.68 13.41 -15.49
C ARG A 55 -22.57 13.42 -16.52
N VAL A 56 -21.44 12.80 -16.17
CA VAL A 56 -20.29 12.69 -17.07
C VAL A 56 -20.52 11.57 -18.08
N GLU A 57 -20.76 11.91 -19.35
CA GLU A 57 -20.65 10.97 -20.47
C GLU A 57 -19.19 10.81 -20.91
N LEU A 58 -18.74 9.56 -21.09
CA LEU A 58 -17.35 9.21 -21.42
C LEU A 58 -16.79 9.89 -22.70
N SER A 59 -17.65 10.42 -23.55
CA SER A 59 -17.31 11.09 -24.81
C SER A 59 -16.75 12.52 -24.64
N SER A 60 -16.84 13.11 -23.44
CA SER A 60 -16.63 14.55 -23.22
C SER A 60 -15.45 14.91 -22.29
N VAL A 61 -14.45 14.04 -22.19
CA VAL A 61 -13.29 14.15 -21.27
C VAL A 61 -12.48 15.45 -21.44
N THR A 62 -12.47 16.07 -22.63
CA THR A 62 -11.75 17.33 -22.89
C THR A 62 -12.49 18.56 -22.36
N ARG A 63 -13.83 18.57 -22.28
CA ARG A 63 -14.60 19.68 -21.66
C ARG A 63 -14.55 19.66 -20.13
N LEU A 64 -14.22 18.51 -19.55
CA LEU A 64 -14.08 18.32 -18.11
C LEU A 64 -12.94 19.14 -17.53
N ILE A 65 -11.84 19.35 -18.26
CA ILE A 65 -10.66 20.07 -17.74
C ILE A 65 -10.99 21.56 -17.54
N ASP A 66 -11.64 22.21 -18.50
CA ASP A 66 -12.00 23.64 -18.40
C ASP A 66 -13.14 23.92 -17.38
N THR A 67 -14.09 22.99 -17.23
CA THR A 67 -15.16 23.11 -16.21
C THR A 67 -14.69 22.69 -14.82
N SER A 68 -13.69 21.82 -14.70
CA SER A 68 -13.27 21.28 -13.41
C SER A 68 -12.62 22.30 -12.48
N ILE A 69 -12.01 23.36 -13.00
CA ILE A 69 -11.47 24.46 -12.17
C ILE A 69 -12.61 25.28 -11.57
N VAL A 70 -13.60 25.68 -12.38
CA VAL A 70 -14.74 26.50 -11.92
C VAL A 70 -15.69 25.69 -11.04
N SER A 71 -16.03 24.47 -11.42
CA SER A 71 -16.82 23.54 -10.62
C SER A 71 -16.08 23.07 -9.35
N GLY A 72 -14.76 22.91 -9.42
CA GLY A 72 -13.91 22.65 -8.25
C GLY A 72 -13.90 23.82 -7.27
N LEU A 73 -13.84 25.06 -7.77
CA LEU A 73 -14.00 26.27 -6.96
C LEU A 73 -15.39 26.36 -6.33
N GLN A 74 -16.46 26.04 -7.07
CA GLN A 74 -17.82 26.00 -6.53
C GLN A 74 -17.99 24.94 -5.44
N LEU A 75 -17.37 23.77 -5.59
CA LEU A 75 -17.33 22.73 -4.55
C LEU A 75 -16.56 23.19 -3.30
N PHE A 76 -15.47 23.94 -3.51
CA PHE A 76 -14.65 24.49 -2.43
C PHE A 76 -15.36 25.61 -1.66
N VAL A 77 -16.13 26.44 -2.38
CA VAL A 77 -16.96 27.53 -1.84
C VAL A 77 -18.23 27.01 -1.17
N ALA A 78 -18.79 25.87 -1.62
CA ALA A 78 -20.04 25.30 -1.10
C ALA A 78 -19.87 24.47 0.20
N GLU A 79 -18.95 24.86 1.10
CA GLU A 79 -18.66 24.20 2.40
C GLU A 79 -18.17 22.73 2.33
N LYS A 80 -18.18 22.08 1.16
CA LYS A 80 -17.69 20.70 0.96
C LYS A 80 -16.23 20.61 0.50
N GLY A 81 -15.52 21.72 0.36
CA GLY A 81 -14.13 21.74 -0.13
C GLY A 81 -13.17 20.86 0.66
N LEU A 82 -13.28 20.86 1.99
CA LEU A 82 -12.43 20.04 2.86
C LEU A 82 -12.76 18.54 2.76
N VAL A 83 -14.05 18.21 2.59
CA VAL A 83 -14.50 16.83 2.36
C VAL A 83 -13.96 16.32 1.03
N ALA A 84 -14.01 17.15 -0.02
CA ALA A 84 -13.46 16.83 -1.33
C ALA A 84 -11.93 16.66 -1.30
N LEU A 85 -11.22 17.52 -0.56
CA LEU A 85 -9.77 17.40 -0.36
C LEU A 85 -9.42 16.09 0.38
N LEU A 86 -10.15 15.76 1.45
CA LEU A 86 -9.97 14.50 2.16
C LEU A 86 -10.28 13.31 1.23
N ALA A 87 -11.34 13.37 0.42
CA ALA A 87 -11.68 12.34 -0.55
C ALA A 87 -10.54 12.12 -1.56
N LEU A 88 -9.95 13.20 -2.09
CA LEU A 88 -8.81 13.15 -2.99
C LEU A 88 -7.61 12.46 -2.34
N PHE A 89 -7.22 12.90 -1.13
CA PHE A 89 -6.09 12.29 -0.43
C PHE A 89 -6.34 10.84 -0.04
N THR A 90 -7.56 10.48 0.34
CA THR A 90 -7.93 9.09 0.64
C THR A 90 -7.83 8.22 -0.61
N THR A 91 -8.25 8.75 -1.76
CA THR A 91 -8.15 8.07 -3.05
C THR A 91 -6.68 7.84 -3.42
N ILE A 92 -5.84 8.88 -3.31
CA ILE A 92 -4.40 8.77 -3.57
C ILE A 92 -3.76 7.76 -2.61
N TRP A 93 -4.07 7.87 -1.32
CA TRP A 93 -3.56 6.98 -0.28
C TRP A 93 -3.90 5.52 -0.59
N TYR A 94 -5.15 5.27 -0.99
CA TYR A 94 -5.60 3.95 -1.42
C TYR A 94 -4.76 3.39 -2.57
N PHE A 95 -4.59 4.14 -3.67
CA PHE A 95 -3.83 3.67 -4.83
C PHE A 95 -2.35 3.44 -4.51
N LEU A 96 -1.75 4.31 -3.68
CA LEU A 96 -0.38 4.13 -3.21
C LEU A 96 -0.24 2.87 -2.34
N TYR A 97 -1.23 2.59 -1.49
CA TYR A 97 -1.25 1.41 -0.65
C TYR A 97 -1.31 0.12 -1.48
N ALA A 98 -2.27 0.02 -2.41
CA ALA A 98 -2.43 -1.16 -3.26
C ALA A 98 -1.16 -1.44 -4.08
N ARG A 99 -0.62 -0.41 -4.74
CA ARG A 99 0.62 -0.52 -5.51
C ARG A 99 1.81 -0.92 -4.63
N ALA A 100 1.88 -0.38 -3.41
CA ALA A 100 2.97 -0.70 -2.49
C ALA A 100 2.91 -2.17 -2.06
N VAL A 101 1.75 -2.70 -1.68
CA VAL A 101 1.60 -4.10 -1.26
C VAL A 101 2.08 -5.06 -2.34
N ARG A 102 1.70 -4.82 -3.61
CA ARG A 102 2.15 -5.65 -4.74
C ARG A 102 3.67 -5.61 -4.93
N ASN A 103 4.24 -4.41 -5.00
CA ASN A 103 5.68 -4.25 -5.16
C ASN A 103 6.46 -4.87 -3.99
N GLU A 104 5.95 -4.71 -2.76
CA GLU A 104 6.57 -5.25 -1.56
C GLU A 104 6.56 -6.77 -1.54
N MET A 105 5.48 -7.40 -2.02
CA MET A 105 5.40 -8.85 -2.20
C MET A 105 6.44 -9.38 -3.18
N ASP A 106 6.57 -8.74 -4.35
CA ASP A 106 7.57 -9.15 -5.35
C ASP A 106 9.00 -9.06 -4.78
N ILE A 107 9.30 -7.95 -4.09
CA ILE A 107 10.60 -7.77 -3.42
C ILE A 107 10.86 -8.85 -2.36
N ILE A 108 9.86 -9.19 -1.54
CA ILE A 108 10.02 -10.22 -0.50
C ILE A 108 10.33 -11.59 -1.14
N VAL A 109 9.66 -11.94 -2.24
CA VAL A 109 9.93 -13.19 -2.96
C VAL A 109 11.38 -13.25 -3.43
N ASP A 110 11.91 -12.14 -3.95
CA ASP A 110 13.29 -12.04 -4.44
C ASP A 110 14.35 -12.08 -3.32
N THR A 111 13.96 -12.08 -2.05
CA THR A 111 14.87 -12.32 -0.91
C THR A 111 15.12 -13.80 -0.63
N PHE A 112 14.42 -14.71 -1.32
CA PHE A 112 14.61 -16.15 -1.20
C PHE A 112 15.23 -16.72 -2.47
N SER A 113 16.06 -17.75 -2.32
CA SER A 113 16.57 -18.46 -3.48
C SER A 113 15.47 -19.31 -4.10
N ARG A 114 15.53 -19.46 -5.43
CA ARG A 114 14.61 -20.30 -6.20
C ARG A 114 14.71 -21.78 -5.83
N PHE A 115 15.82 -22.19 -5.21
CA PHE A 115 16.05 -23.58 -4.80
C PHE A 115 15.40 -23.93 -3.45
N ASN A 116 15.20 -22.94 -2.58
CA ASN A 116 14.58 -23.12 -1.28
C ASN A 116 13.63 -21.95 -0.89
N PRO A 117 12.54 -21.72 -1.65
CA PRO A 117 11.49 -20.79 -1.24
C PRO A 117 10.72 -21.28 0.00
N PRO A 118 10.08 -20.36 0.75
CA PRO A 118 9.06 -20.72 1.73
C PRO A 118 7.82 -21.27 1.03
N HIS A 119 7.61 -22.59 1.13
CA HIS A 119 6.50 -23.29 0.48
C HIS A 119 5.38 -23.74 1.41
N ASP A 120 5.56 -23.64 2.72
CA ASP A 120 4.60 -24.17 3.69
C ASP A 120 3.81 -23.04 4.37
N TRP A 121 2.62 -22.76 3.83
CA TRP A 121 1.67 -21.82 4.44
C TRP A 121 1.37 -22.15 5.90
N GLU A 122 1.38 -23.43 6.29
CA GLU A 122 1.04 -23.83 7.65
C GLU A 122 2.09 -23.38 8.68
N ASN A 123 3.31 -23.08 8.23
CA ASN A 123 4.42 -22.58 9.05
C ASN A 123 4.50 -21.05 9.09
N ILE A 124 3.68 -20.35 8.31
CA ILE A 124 3.61 -18.88 8.31
C ILE A 124 3.00 -18.40 9.63
N VAL A 125 3.72 -17.51 10.31
CA VAL A 125 3.23 -16.86 11.53
C VAL A 125 2.02 -16.01 11.15
N GLY A 126 0.91 -16.17 11.86
CA GLY A 126 -0.32 -15.42 11.57
C GLY A 126 -1.07 -15.87 10.31
N LYS A 127 -0.86 -17.11 9.82
CA LYS A 127 -1.56 -17.66 8.64
C LYS A 127 -3.09 -17.45 8.61
N ASN A 128 -3.75 -17.50 9.76
CA ASN A 128 -5.21 -17.27 9.87
C ASN A 128 -5.56 -15.78 9.95
N VAL A 129 -4.59 -14.94 10.33
CA VAL A 129 -4.77 -13.50 10.51
C VAL A 129 -4.53 -12.77 9.18
N ILE A 130 -3.65 -13.26 8.30
CA ILE A 130 -3.34 -12.62 7.01
C ILE A 130 -4.61 -12.40 6.15
N PRO A 131 -5.49 -13.41 5.93
CA PRO A 131 -6.73 -13.18 5.18
C PRO A 131 -7.63 -12.13 5.83
N LEU A 132 -7.74 -12.15 7.17
CA LEU A 132 -8.53 -11.19 7.93
C LEU A 132 -7.98 -9.78 7.82
N LEU A 133 -6.65 -9.61 7.80
CA LEU A 133 -6.01 -8.31 7.60
C LEU A 133 -6.28 -7.79 6.19
N SER A 134 -6.09 -8.60 5.15
CA SER A 134 -6.34 -8.21 3.76
C SER A 134 -7.80 -7.79 3.52
N MET A 135 -8.76 -8.59 3.99
CA MET A 135 -10.19 -8.23 3.91
C MET A 135 -10.51 -7.02 4.77
N GLY A 136 -9.95 -6.97 6.00
CA GLY A 136 -10.14 -5.86 6.93
C GLY A 136 -9.71 -4.53 6.34
N ILE A 137 -8.50 -4.45 5.77
CA ILE A 137 -7.99 -3.23 5.11
C ILE A 137 -8.92 -2.79 3.98
N THR A 138 -9.39 -3.74 3.16
CA THR A 138 -10.31 -3.46 2.05
C THR A 138 -11.62 -2.86 2.55
N VAL A 139 -12.24 -3.49 3.55
CA VAL A 139 -13.49 -3.01 4.17
C VAL A 139 -13.29 -1.64 4.80
N THR A 140 -12.15 -1.42 5.45
CA THR A 140 -11.81 -0.14 6.08
C THR A 140 -11.70 0.99 5.04
N PHE A 141 -11.05 0.77 3.89
CA PHE A 141 -11.00 1.79 2.82
C PHE A 141 -12.38 2.09 2.23
N LEU A 142 -13.24 1.08 2.05
CA LEU A 142 -14.63 1.30 1.61
C LEU A 142 -15.44 2.09 2.65
N ALA A 143 -15.23 1.81 3.94
CA ALA A 143 -15.85 2.57 5.01
C ALA A 143 -15.36 4.03 5.06
N LEU A 144 -14.06 4.28 4.80
CA LEU A 144 -13.52 5.64 4.68
C LEU A 144 -14.19 6.43 3.55
N ALA A 145 -14.41 5.81 2.38
CA ALA A 145 -15.15 6.44 1.28
C ALA A 145 -16.59 6.78 1.68
N TRP A 146 -17.26 5.84 2.36
CA TRP A 146 -18.67 6.00 2.74
C TRP A 146 -18.89 7.08 3.81
N PHE A 147 -17.97 7.20 4.76
CA PHE A 147 -18.05 8.14 5.88
C PHE A 147 -17.17 9.38 5.69
N ILE A 148 -16.80 9.70 4.44
CA ILE A 148 -15.92 10.84 4.11
C ILE A 148 -16.48 12.18 4.59
N ASP A 149 -17.80 12.31 4.66
CA ASP A 149 -18.57 13.47 5.12
C ASP A 149 -18.74 13.54 6.65
N ASN A 150 -18.32 12.50 7.38
CA ASN A 150 -18.41 12.41 8.82
C ASN A 150 -17.02 12.21 9.45
N VAL A 151 -16.32 13.31 9.69
CA VAL A 151 -14.94 13.30 10.23
C VAL A 151 -14.80 12.50 11.54
N LYS A 152 -15.84 12.46 12.39
CA LYS A 152 -15.80 11.72 13.67
C LYS A 152 -15.67 10.22 13.40
N ILE A 153 -16.58 9.68 12.59
CA ILE A 153 -16.58 8.26 12.21
C ILE A 153 -15.34 7.95 11.36
N TYR A 154 -14.98 8.85 10.44
CA TYR A 154 -13.81 8.72 9.60
C TYR A 154 -12.52 8.56 10.45
N CYS A 155 -12.32 9.38 11.48
CA CYS A 155 -11.17 9.24 12.38
C CYS A 155 -11.15 7.89 13.11
N LEU A 156 -12.29 7.39 13.58
CA LEU A 156 -12.38 6.07 14.22
C LEU A 156 -12.00 4.95 13.24
N ILE A 157 -12.44 5.05 11.99
CA ILE A 157 -12.08 4.10 10.94
C ILE A 157 -10.58 4.16 10.63
N VAL A 158 -9.97 5.34 10.57
CA VAL A 158 -8.50 5.49 10.41
C VAL A 158 -7.75 4.89 11.61
N LEU A 159 -8.25 5.03 12.84
CA LEU A 159 -7.65 4.37 14.01
C LEU A 159 -7.71 2.84 13.90
N VAL A 160 -8.83 2.28 13.44
CA VAL A 160 -8.96 0.85 13.14
C VAL A 160 -7.96 0.43 12.05
N LEU A 161 -7.83 1.22 10.98
CA LEU A 161 -6.84 0.97 9.92
C LEU A 161 -5.42 0.89 10.47
N ASN A 162 -5.04 1.81 11.35
CA ASN A 162 -3.72 1.82 11.97
C ASN A 162 -3.49 0.58 12.86
N VAL A 163 -4.51 0.07 13.55
CA VAL A 163 -4.41 -1.19 14.30
C VAL A 163 -4.18 -2.37 13.36
N LEU A 164 -4.86 -2.41 12.20
CA LEU A 164 -4.62 -3.42 11.17
C LEU A 164 -3.19 -3.31 10.62
N ASP A 165 -2.70 -2.10 10.37
CA ASP A 165 -1.32 -1.86 9.91
C ASP A 165 -0.26 -2.30 10.93
N ILE A 166 -0.47 -2.05 12.22
CA ILE A 166 0.42 -2.55 13.29
C ILE A 166 0.45 -4.09 13.27
N ARG A 167 -0.72 -4.72 13.16
CA ARG A 167 -0.81 -6.19 13.13
C ARG A 167 -0.16 -6.77 11.87
N GLY A 168 -0.39 -6.17 10.71
CA GLY A 168 0.24 -6.56 9.45
C GLY A 168 1.76 -6.44 9.49
N ASN A 169 2.28 -5.30 9.97
CA ASN A 169 3.72 -5.10 10.12
C ASN A 169 4.35 -6.10 11.09
N ASN A 170 3.70 -6.37 12.21
CA ASN A 170 4.20 -7.36 13.17
C ASN A 170 4.23 -8.78 12.58
N VAL A 171 3.17 -9.20 11.88
CA VAL A 171 3.11 -10.51 11.22
C VAL A 171 4.21 -10.62 10.16
N LEU A 172 4.38 -9.60 9.32
CA LEU A 172 5.42 -9.57 8.30
C LEU A 172 6.82 -9.63 8.92
N ARG A 173 7.11 -8.78 9.91
CA ARG A 173 8.40 -8.74 10.61
C ARG A 173 8.74 -10.07 11.26
N GLN A 174 7.78 -10.69 11.95
CA GLN A 174 7.98 -12.00 12.58
C GLN A 174 8.30 -13.09 11.55
N ASN A 175 7.60 -13.09 10.41
CA ASN A 175 7.89 -14.03 9.35
C ASN A 175 9.28 -13.80 8.74
N LEU A 176 9.66 -12.55 8.43
CA LEU A 176 10.99 -12.26 7.86
C LEU A 176 12.11 -12.66 8.83
N VAL A 177 12.03 -12.24 10.10
CA VAL A 177 13.02 -12.61 11.12
C VAL A 177 13.15 -14.13 11.23
N ARG A 178 12.02 -14.84 11.30
CA ARG A 178 12.02 -16.31 11.43
C ARG A 178 12.64 -17.00 10.21
N HIS A 179 12.27 -16.58 9.00
CA HIS A 179 12.74 -17.23 7.78
C HIS A 179 14.18 -16.85 7.44
N PHE A 180 14.64 -15.64 7.76
CA PHE A 180 16.03 -15.24 7.53
C PHE A 180 16.99 -15.91 8.52
N ALA A 181 16.54 -16.23 9.73
CA ALA A 181 17.34 -16.95 10.73
C ALA A 181 17.41 -18.48 10.49
N ASP A 182 16.49 -19.04 9.70
CA ASP A 182 16.38 -20.49 9.48
C ASP A 182 17.31 -20.95 8.34
N GLN A 183 18.22 -21.87 8.68
CA GLN A 183 19.22 -22.44 7.77
C GLN A 183 18.61 -23.07 6.52
N ARG A 184 17.36 -23.56 6.59
CA ARG A 184 16.66 -24.16 5.45
C ARG A 184 16.45 -23.18 4.30
N PHE A 185 16.35 -21.89 4.59
CA PHE A 185 16.14 -20.84 3.59
C PHE A 185 17.44 -20.13 3.21
N VAL A 186 18.61 -20.50 3.77
CA VAL A 186 19.88 -19.91 3.36
C VAL A 186 20.23 -20.39 1.93
N PRO A 187 20.59 -19.50 0.99
CA PRO A 187 20.97 -19.93 -0.35
C PRO A 187 22.18 -20.87 -0.30
N LEU A 188 22.12 -21.94 -1.11
CA LEU A 188 23.19 -22.93 -1.24
C LEU A 188 24.50 -22.26 -1.70
N ASP A 189 25.66 -22.79 -1.31
CA ASP A 189 26.95 -22.27 -1.77
C ASP A 189 27.14 -22.38 -3.29
N SER A 190 26.47 -23.34 -3.92
CA SER A 190 26.43 -23.52 -5.37
C SER A 190 25.51 -22.52 -6.08
N ASP A 191 24.69 -21.75 -5.35
CA ASP A 191 23.82 -20.73 -5.94
C ASP A 191 24.66 -19.53 -6.38
N LEU A 192 24.80 -19.37 -7.69
CA LEU A 192 25.51 -18.28 -8.35
C LEU A 192 24.96 -16.89 -8.01
N HIS A 193 23.75 -16.81 -7.46
CA HIS A 193 23.06 -15.60 -7.03
C HIS A 193 23.09 -15.37 -5.51
N LYS A 194 23.74 -16.27 -4.75
CA LYS A 194 23.78 -16.22 -3.28
C LYS A 194 24.13 -14.84 -2.72
N SER A 195 25.20 -14.21 -3.23
CA SER A 195 25.64 -12.90 -2.76
C SER A 195 24.60 -11.80 -3.01
N PHE A 196 23.92 -11.81 -4.15
CA PHE A 196 22.87 -10.85 -4.49
C PHE A 196 21.62 -11.07 -3.61
N ILE A 197 21.21 -12.32 -3.39
CA ILE A 197 20.09 -12.68 -2.51
C ILE A 197 20.37 -12.20 -1.07
N MET A 198 21.57 -12.43 -0.55
CA MET A 198 21.95 -11.97 0.79
C MET A 198 21.96 -10.44 0.89
N ARG A 199 22.37 -9.72 -0.16
CA ARG A 199 22.26 -8.24 -0.22
C ARG A 199 20.80 -7.78 -0.23
N ARG A 200 19.91 -8.47 -0.96
CA ARG A 200 18.46 -8.18 -0.95
C ARG A 200 17.85 -8.42 0.43
N ARG A 201 18.27 -9.47 1.14
CA ARG A 201 17.88 -9.71 2.55
C ARG A 201 18.29 -8.55 3.45
N ALA A 202 19.54 -8.11 3.38
CA ALA A 202 19.99 -6.97 4.18
C ALA A 202 19.18 -5.69 3.90
N ALA A 203 18.83 -5.43 2.63
CA ALA A 203 17.95 -4.32 2.26
C ALA A 203 16.52 -4.49 2.81
N ALA A 204 16.01 -5.72 2.83
CA ALA A 204 14.72 -6.06 3.42
C ALA A 204 14.72 -5.90 4.95
N GLU A 205 15.78 -6.34 5.63
CA GLU A 205 15.94 -6.17 7.08
C GLU A 205 16.01 -4.68 7.45
N ASP A 206 16.78 -3.87 6.73
CA ASP A 206 16.82 -2.43 6.97
C ASP A 206 15.42 -1.80 6.88
N TYR A 207 14.64 -2.16 5.85
CA TYR A 207 13.34 -1.56 5.60
C TYR A 207 12.21 -2.07 6.51
N TRP A 208 12.03 -3.39 6.65
CA TRP A 208 10.90 -3.98 7.40
C TRP A 208 11.19 -4.24 8.88
N ILE A 209 12.47 -4.32 9.29
CA ILE A 209 12.85 -4.65 10.67
C ILE A 209 13.45 -3.43 11.39
N ASN A 210 14.36 -2.70 10.75
CA ASN A 210 15.14 -1.65 11.41
C ASN A 210 14.49 -0.26 11.31
N LYS A 211 13.70 0.03 10.27
CA LYS A 211 12.95 1.30 10.22
C LYS A 211 11.92 1.35 11.36
N PRO A 212 11.71 2.54 11.96
CA PRO A 212 10.78 2.74 13.07
C PRO A 212 9.32 2.78 12.57
N GLN A 213 8.85 1.68 11.97
CA GLN A 213 7.53 1.60 11.35
C GLN A 213 6.40 1.70 12.39
N LEU A 214 6.58 1.10 13.57
CA LEU A 214 5.59 1.12 14.64
C LEU A 214 5.48 2.51 15.27
N GLU A 215 6.60 3.21 15.44
CA GLU A 215 6.65 4.57 15.95
C GLU A 215 5.98 5.55 14.97
N ARG A 216 6.24 5.39 13.66
CA ARG A 216 5.53 6.15 12.62
C ARG A 216 4.02 5.95 12.73
N ILE A 217 3.56 4.70 12.82
CA ILE A 217 2.13 4.40 12.95
C ILE A 217 1.58 4.98 14.26
N GLY A 218 2.32 4.88 15.37
CA GLY A 218 1.94 5.45 16.66
C GLY A 218 1.77 6.97 16.61
N ILE A 219 2.69 7.70 15.97
CA ILE A 219 2.57 9.14 15.75
C ILE A 219 1.34 9.46 14.90
N PHE A 220 1.09 8.70 13.84
CA PHE A 220 -0.08 8.89 12.99
C PHE A 220 -1.40 8.61 13.74
N MET A 221 -1.42 7.60 14.62
CA MET A 221 -2.55 7.33 15.51
C MET A 221 -2.80 8.48 16.48
N ILE A 222 -1.76 9.04 17.10
CA ILE A 222 -1.87 10.20 18.00
C ILE A 222 -2.43 11.42 17.26
N ALA A 223 -1.97 11.66 16.03
CA ALA A 223 -2.46 12.76 15.21
C ALA A 223 -3.94 12.55 14.82
N THR A 224 -4.32 11.31 14.47
CA THR A 224 -5.71 10.94 14.19
C THR A 224 -6.61 11.06 15.42
N ALA A 225 -6.14 10.64 16.58
CA ALA A 225 -6.86 10.79 17.85
C ALA A 225 -7.04 12.27 18.22
N SER A 226 -6.02 13.09 17.97
CA SER A 226 -6.12 14.55 18.13
C SER A 226 -7.18 15.16 17.20
N ALA A 227 -7.23 14.73 15.92
CA ALA A 227 -8.28 15.16 14.98
C ALA A 227 -9.68 14.73 15.43
N PHE A 228 -9.81 13.53 15.98
CA PHE A 228 -11.06 13.08 16.59
C PHE A 228 -11.47 13.96 17.77
N LEU A 229 -10.57 14.25 18.71
CA LEU A 229 -10.84 15.11 19.86
C LEU A 229 -11.26 16.52 19.45
N VAL A 230 -10.60 17.11 18.46
CA VAL A 230 -11.00 18.39 17.85
C VAL A 230 -12.41 18.30 17.30
N SER A 231 -12.77 17.22 16.59
CA SER A 231 -14.09 17.08 15.98
C SER A 231 -15.24 16.95 16.98
N VAL A 232 -14.95 16.59 18.23
CA VAL A 232 -15.94 16.44 19.31
C VAL A 232 -15.79 17.50 20.40
N SER A 233 -14.86 18.44 20.28
CA SER A 233 -14.46 19.33 21.39
C SER A 233 -15.59 20.23 21.87
N ASP A 234 -16.41 20.72 20.94
CA ASP A 234 -17.55 21.58 21.24
C ASP A 234 -18.61 20.80 22.03
N ALA A 235 -18.96 19.60 21.54
CA ALA A 235 -19.96 18.75 22.17
C ALA A 235 -19.50 18.13 23.50
N ALA A 236 -18.21 17.81 23.65
CA ALA A 236 -17.68 17.11 24.81
C ALA A 236 -17.16 18.06 25.91
N PHE A 237 -16.60 19.20 25.52
CA PHE A 237 -15.90 20.11 26.43
C PHE A 237 -16.41 21.56 26.38
N GLY A 238 -17.39 21.88 25.52
CA GLY A 238 -17.85 23.25 25.32
C GLY A 238 -16.82 24.16 24.65
N VAL A 239 -15.78 23.59 24.03
CA VAL A 239 -14.73 24.34 23.35
C VAL A 239 -15.03 24.37 21.85
N GLY A 240 -15.56 25.51 21.40
CA GLY A 240 -15.88 25.76 20.00
C GLY A 240 -14.63 25.85 19.13
N VAL A 241 -14.26 24.75 18.49
CA VAL A 241 -13.22 24.71 17.45
C VAL A 241 -13.90 24.67 16.09
N TRP A 242 -13.33 25.38 15.12
CA TRP A 242 -13.84 25.36 13.75
C TRP A 242 -13.90 23.92 13.21
N PRO A 243 -15.07 23.41 12.77
CA PRO A 243 -15.23 22.00 12.37
C PRO A 243 -14.29 21.54 11.24
N GLY A 244 -13.89 22.46 10.37
CA GLY A 244 -12.95 22.20 9.28
C GLY A 244 -11.53 21.87 9.75
N PHE A 245 -11.17 22.24 10.99
CA PHE A 245 -9.82 22.02 11.52
C PHE A 245 -9.50 20.52 11.68
N ALA A 246 -10.49 19.71 12.06
CA ALA A 246 -10.32 18.25 12.14
C ALA A 246 -10.00 17.62 10.78
N TYR A 247 -10.66 18.09 9.70
CA TYR A 247 -10.39 17.65 8.34
C TYR A 247 -8.97 18.00 7.90
N LEU A 248 -8.52 19.24 8.16
CA LEU A 248 -7.17 19.68 7.82
C LEU A 248 -6.10 18.91 8.59
N LEU A 249 -6.28 18.74 9.90
CA LEU A 249 -5.35 18.00 10.74
C LEU A 249 -5.21 16.56 10.25
N LEU A 250 -6.32 15.91 9.89
CA LEU A 250 -6.30 14.55 9.40
C LEU A 250 -5.66 14.42 8.02
N ALA A 251 -6.02 15.32 7.09
CA ALA A 251 -5.42 15.37 5.75
C ALA A 251 -3.90 15.56 5.83
N ALA A 252 -3.44 16.53 6.63
CA ALA A 252 -2.01 16.77 6.84
C ALA A 252 -1.31 15.54 7.44
N SER A 253 -1.96 14.86 8.38
CA SER A 253 -1.41 13.66 9.03
C SER A 253 -1.26 12.49 8.05
N ILE A 254 -2.26 12.26 7.18
CA ILE A 254 -2.19 11.25 6.11
C ILE A 254 -1.03 11.57 5.16
N MET A 255 -0.92 12.83 4.71
CA MET A 255 0.14 13.25 3.80
C MET A 255 1.53 13.09 4.40
N ALA A 256 1.72 13.54 5.65
CA ALA A 256 2.99 13.41 6.35
C ALA A 256 3.40 11.94 6.50
N ASN A 257 2.45 11.08 6.87
CA ASN A 257 2.67 9.64 7.00
C ASN A 257 3.08 8.99 5.67
N GLU A 258 2.39 9.33 4.57
CA GLU A 258 2.73 8.82 3.24
C GLU A 258 4.06 9.37 2.71
N ALA A 259 4.40 10.62 3.01
CA ALA A 259 5.69 11.20 2.63
C ALA A 259 6.87 10.44 3.26
N VAL A 260 6.75 10.09 4.55
CA VAL A 260 7.76 9.26 5.25
C VAL A 260 7.88 7.88 4.60
N MET A 261 6.76 7.22 4.32
CA MET A 261 6.77 5.91 3.65
C MET A 261 7.36 5.97 2.25
N TYR A 262 7.01 7.00 1.48
CA TYR A 262 7.55 7.21 0.15
C TYR A 262 9.07 7.38 0.18
N MET A 263 9.61 8.17 1.11
CA MET A 263 11.05 8.32 1.29
C MET A 263 11.74 6.99 1.59
N TRP A 264 11.21 6.20 2.53
CA TRP A 264 11.79 4.91 2.89
C TRP A 264 11.72 3.89 1.74
N ARG A 265 10.59 3.83 1.03
CA ARG A 265 10.42 2.98 -0.16
C ARG A 265 11.38 3.39 -1.28
N ARG A 266 11.57 4.68 -1.52
CA ARG A 266 12.51 5.19 -2.53
C ARG A 266 13.95 4.80 -2.19
N GLN A 267 14.35 4.93 -0.93
CA GLN A 267 15.69 4.51 -0.48
C GLN A 267 15.91 3.01 -0.69
N ARG A 268 14.96 2.16 -0.26
CA ARG A 268 15.01 0.71 -0.47
C ARG A 268 15.10 0.36 -1.94
N ASN A 269 14.24 0.93 -2.77
CA ASN A 269 14.20 0.63 -4.20
C ASN A 269 15.51 1.02 -4.90
N ALA A 270 16.13 2.15 -4.53
CA ALA A 270 17.44 2.54 -5.07
C ALA A 270 18.56 1.56 -4.68
N VAL A 271 18.48 0.93 -3.50
CA VAL A 271 19.43 -0.12 -3.09
C VAL A 271 19.20 -1.40 -3.90
N LEU A 272 17.95 -1.81 -4.08
CA LEU A 272 17.59 -3.00 -4.85
C LEU A 272 17.97 -2.87 -6.33
N GLU A 273 17.70 -1.71 -6.95
CA GLU A 273 18.07 -1.42 -8.34
C GLU A 273 19.58 -1.56 -8.57
N ARG A 274 20.41 -1.09 -7.63
CA ARG A 274 21.87 -1.29 -7.71
C ARG A 274 22.27 -2.76 -7.61
N ILE A 275 21.58 -3.55 -6.80
CA ILE A 275 21.84 -4.99 -6.67
C ILE A 275 21.48 -5.70 -7.98
N ASP A 276 20.36 -5.32 -8.59
CA ASP A 276 19.89 -5.89 -9.86
C ASP A 276 20.85 -5.54 -11.00
N ASP A 277 21.32 -4.29 -11.08
CA ASP A 277 22.32 -3.86 -12.07
C ASP A 277 23.65 -4.63 -11.93
N ASP A 278 24.11 -4.85 -10.69
CA ASP A 278 25.32 -5.63 -10.41
C ASP A 278 25.14 -7.10 -10.82
N GLU A 279 23.97 -7.68 -10.57
CA GLU A 279 23.63 -9.06 -10.93
C GLU A 279 23.56 -9.24 -12.45
N VAL A 280 22.92 -8.31 -13.17
CA VAL A 280 22.87 -8.31 -14.63
C VAL A 280 24.27 -8.21 -15.22
N ARG A 281 25.13 -7.34 -14.65
CA ARG A 281 26.53 -7.21 -15.09
C ARG A 281 27.31 -8.50 -14.88
N ALA A 282 27.21 -9.09 -13.69
CA ALA A 282 27.87 -10.36 -13.37
C ALA A 282 27.40 -11.50 -14.28
N ASN A 283 26.11 -11.54 -14.63
CA ASN A 283 25.58 -12.54 -15.56
C ASN A 283 26.12 -12.34 -16.99
N ARG A 284 26.21 -11.10 -17.49
CA ARG A 284 26.79 -10.81 -18.81
C ARG A 284 28.27 -11.18 -18.90
N GLU A 285 29.03 -10.91 -17.84
CA GLU A 285 30.43 -11.32 -17.75
C GLU A 285 30.58 -12.85 -17.78
N ARG A 286 29.66 -13.58 -17.14
CA ARG A 286 29.64 -15.05 -17.14
C ARG A 286 29.20 -15.66 -18.47
N THR A 287 28.25 -15.06 -19.18
CA THR A 287 27.77 -15.56 -20.48
C THR A 287 28.68 -15.18 -21.65
N GLY A 288 29.71 -14.37 -21.42
CA GLY A 288 30.66 -13.97 -22.47
C GLY A 288 30.09 -12.94 -23.45
N GLU A 289 28.95 -12.33 -23.14
CA GLU A 289 28.39 -11.20 -23.88
C GLU A 289 29.23 -9.94 -23.59
N ARG A 290 30.43 -9.87 -24.17
CA ARG A 290 31.20 -8.63 -24.23
C ARG A 290 30.39 -7.60 -25.00
N GLN A 291 30.32 -6.39 -24.47
CA GLN A 291 29.77 -5.21 -25.16
C GLN A 291 30.26 -5.17 -26.61
N GLY A 292 29.36 -5.46 -27.56
CA GLY A 292 29.62 -5.30 -28.97
C GLY A 292 29.68 -3.82 -29.32
N GLY A 293 30.87 -3.34 -29.70
CA GLY A 293 31.03 -2.33 -30.73
C GLY A 293 30.90 -0.85 -30.34
N HIS A 294 31.89 -0.30 -29.64
CA HIS A 294 32.42 0.99 -30.08
C HIS A 294 33.31 0.71 -31.28
N SER A 295 32.72 0.78 -32.48
CA SER A 295 33.50 0.84 -33.71
C SER A 295 34.27 2.16 -33.68
N GLN A 296 35.57 2.08 -33.38
CA GLN A 296 36.51 3.13 -33.72
C GLN A 296 36.38 3.35 -35.23
N ILE A 297 35.75 4.45 -35.62
CA ILE A 297 35.91 4.99 -36.97
C ILE A 297 37.34 5.53 -36.98
N ALA A 298 38.24 4.77 -37.59
CA ALA A 298 39.55 5.29 -37.98
C ALA A 298 39.31 6.45 -38.96
N PRO A 299 40.01 7.59 -38.82
CA PRO A 299 39.95 8.62 -39.83
C PRO A 299 40.73 8.11 -41.04
N THR A 300 40.05 7.94 -42.16
CA THR A 300 40.70 7.87 -43.47
C THR A 300 41.03 9.28 -43.91
N ASP A 301 42.29 9.45 -44.31
CA ASP A 301 42.87 10.63 -44.98
C ASP A 301 42.03 11.15 -46.17
#